data_AF-A0A7W1MUZ3-F1
#
_entry.id   AF-A0A7W1MUZ3-F1
#
_cell.length_a   1.000
_cell.length_b   1.000
_cell.length_c   1.000
_cell.angle_alpha   90.00
_cell.angle_beta   90.00
_cell.angle_gamma   90.00
#
_symmetry.space_group_name_H-M   'P 1'
#
loop_
_entity.id
_entity.type
_entity.pdbx_description
1 polymer ?
#
loop_
_entity_poly.entity_id
_entity_poly.type
_entity_poly.pdbx_seq_one_letter_code
_entity_poly.pdbx_strand_id
1 'polypeptide(L)'
;MEGTRMLEDYKVQEFVIIGTQADPDWFEFPVRYAHEDGSDGVVRVAAGNLNFNYLTIEPNEESLLLPWPATVAAVQAASVKGDFPAYYKVTTRSIAGSGARQPIPLGIAWRCAHSGDKMGIVSGEEPREQVERMLKLALETPERTAAAWQRAQAVFERETAKTYEDARTMRKPGLFNFLTEPRNQYDPHAQIIFRLHDQDGSPIPIANTDIFFVSEQTTKGTIPIQSLIEHTVVSGAATNVIVFYVRLLKFERRAKDWVDQLKSVGDFALEITAIEPAAPVRDPLISYLPVRLPLTSKQLATLIQPHRSTIIDVTLLRLPSPEVYHLIKS
;
A
#
# COMPACT_ATOMS: atom_id res chain seq x y z
N MET A 1 -22.99 -4.55 -14.93
CA MET A 1 -21.67 -4.02 -15.32
C MET A 1 -21.04 -5.02 -16.25
N GLU A 2 -21.27 -4.86 -17.55
CA GLU A 2 -20.42 -5.50 -18.56
C GLU A 2 -19.13 -4.68 -18.71
N GLY A 3 -18.01 -5.34 -18.94
CA GLY A 3 -16.72 -4.73 -19.24
C GLY A 3 -15.81 -4.45 -18.05
N THR A 4 -16.17 -4.90 -16.83
CA THR A 4 -15.34 -4.70 -15.62
C THR A 4 -14.69 -5.98 -15.11
N ARG A 5 -15.03 -7.14 -15.68
CA ARG A 5 -14.52 -8.45 -15.25
C ARG A 5 -13.69 -9.05 -16.38
N MET A 6 -12.37 -8.89 -16.30
CA MET A 6 -11.38 -9.33 -17.31
C MET A 6 -11.69 -10.71 -17.89
N LEU A 7 -11.97 -11.67 -17.02
CA LEU A 7 -12.22 -13.03 -17.42
C LEU A 7 -13.61 -13.26 -18.03
N GLU A 8 -14.66 -12.71 -17.43
CA GLU A 8 -16.03 -12.98 -17.87
C GLU A 8 -16.37 -12.24 -19.15
N ASP A 9 -15.91 -11.00 -19.23
CA ASP A 9 -16.25 -10.05 -20.28
C ASP A 9 -15.25 -10.15 -21.44
N TYR A 10 -13.96 -10.45 -21.17
CA TYR A 10 -12.90 -10.46 -22.20
C TYR A 10 -12.19 -11.81 -22.40
N LYS A 11 -12.52 -12.83 -21.60
CA LYS A 11 -11.85 -14.15 -21.62
C LYS A 11 -10.34 -14.06 -21.40
N VAL A 12 -9.91 -13.05 -20.64
CA VAL A 12 -8.50 -12.83 -20.29
C VAL A 12 -8.21 -13.42 -18.91
N GLN A 13 -7.09 -14.13 -18.79
CA GLN A 13 -6.52 -14.56 -17.50
C GLN A 13 -5.27 -13.76 -17.19
N GLU A 14 -5.14 -13.39 -15.93
CA GLU A 14 -4.07 -12.53 -15.46
C GLU A 14 -2.98 -13.36 -14.78
N PHE A 15 -1.73 -13.13 -15.16
CA PHE A 15 -0.53 -13.65 -14.52
C PHE A 15 0.44 -12.49 -14.37
N VAL A 16 1.25 -12.50 -13.30
CA VAL A 16 2.22 -11.44 -13.05
C VAL A 16 3.61 -12.06 -12.92
N ILE A 17 4.55 -11.55 -13.72
CA ILE A 17 5.98 -11.80 -13.54
C ILE A 17 6.65 -10.44 -13.38
N ILE A 18 7.43 -10.28 -12.33
CA ILE A 18 8.03 -8.98 -11.99
C ILE A 18 9.45 -9.13 -11.44
N GLY A 19 10.29 -8.14 -11.71
CA GLY A 19 11.63 -8.04 -11.17
C GLY A 19 11.69 -7.17 -9.91
N THR A 20 12.67 -7.43 -9.05
CA THR A 20 12.95 -6.68 -7.80
C THR A 20 14.10 -5.70 -7.92
N GLN A 21 14.74 -5.58 -9.09
CA GLN A 21 15.98 -4.82 -9.24
C GLN A 21 15.86 -3.71 -10.29
N ALA A 22 16.66 -2.66 -10.13
CA ALA A 22 16.98 -1.75 -11.22
C ALA A 22 18.25 -2.27 -11.92
N ASP A 23 18.35 -2.08 -13.23
CA ASP A 23 19.57 -2.42 -13.95
C ASP A 23 20.68 -1.41 -13.54
N PRO A 24 21.83 -1.86 -13.01
CA PRO A 24 22.92 -0.97 -12.63
C PRO A 24 23.40 -0.09 -13.79
N ASP A 25 23.25 -0.55 -15.03
CA ASP A 25 23.68 0.19 -16.23
C ASP A 25 22.77 1.39 -16.53
N TRP A 26 21.60 1.51 -15.89
CA TRP A 26 20.75 2.72 -15.96
C TRP A 26 21.37 3.93 -15.28
N PHE A 27 22.46 3.74 -14.51
CA PHE A 27 23.07 4.79 -13.71
C PHE A 27 24.48 5.09 -14.22
N GLU A 28 24.63 6.19 -14.97
CA GLU A 28 25.93 6.64 -15.54
C GLU A 28 26.98 6.98 -14.47
N PHE A 29 26.54 7.24 -13.24
CA PHE A 29 27.37 7.45 -12.07
C PHE A 29 26.81 6.60 -10.92
N PRO A 30 27.61 6.22 -9.90
CA PRO A 30 27.09 5.56 -8.70
C PRO A 30 26.20 6.53 -7.91
N VAL A 31 24.97 6.71 -8.38
CA VAL A 31 23.97 7.54 -7.71
C VAL A 31 23.44 6.74 -6.53
N ARG A 32 23.53 7.31 -5.34
CA ARG A 32 23.06 6.70 -4.09
C ARG A 32 21.60 6.21 -4.21
N TYR A 33 20.77 6.96 -4.93
CA TYR A 33 19.36 6.68 -5.22
C TYR A 33 19.11 5.38 -6.02
N ALA A 34 20.09 4.92 -6.82
CA ALA A 34 19.99 3.67 -7.60
C ALA A 34 19.92 2.41 -6.73
N HIS A 35 20.46 2.52 -5.52
CA HIS A 35 20.58 1.44 -4.54
C HIS A 35 19.96 1.84 -3.20
N GLU A 36 19.09 2.85 -3.20
CA GLU A 36 18.34 3.21 -2.02
C GLU A 36 17.38 2.09 -1.66
N ASP A 37 17.44 1.74 -0.37
CA ASP A 37 16.37 1.09 0.36
C ASP A 37 15.06 1.87 0.05
N GLY A 38 14.13 1.26 -0.70
CA GLY A 38 12.91 1.93 -1.16
C GLY A 38 12.89 2.40 -2.63
N SER A 39 13.96 2.18 -3.41
CA SER A 39 14.02 2.56 -4.84
C SER A 39 13.17 1.65 -5.76
N ASP A 40 13.20 1.91 -7.06
CA ASP A 40 12.42 1.29 -8.13
C ASP A 40 12.10 -0.21 -7.96
N GLY A 41 13.08 -1.04 -7.57
CA GLY A 41 12.89 -2.47 -7.38
C GLY A 41 11.94 -2.87 -6.23
N VAL A 42 11.87 -2.03 -5.19
CA VAL A 42 11.10 -2.23 -3.96
C VAL A 42 9.63 -1.82 -4.12
N VAL A 43 9.41 -0.67 -4.79
CA VAL A 43 8.07 -0.14 -5.07
C VAL A 43 7.35 -0.98 -6.12
N ARG A 44 8.08 -1.45 -7.14
CA ARG A 44 7.51 -2.11 -8.32
C ARG A 44 6.82 -3.42 -7.99
N VAL A 45 7.40 -4.27 -7.14
CA VAL A 45 6.77 -5.56 -6.85
C VAL A 45 5.41 -5.37 -6.17
N ALA A 46 5.33 -4.48 -5.18
CA ALA A 46 4.04 -4.19 -4.54
C ALA A 46 3.05 -3.56 -5.54
N ALA A 47 3.47 -2.55 -6.28
CA ALA A 47 2.62 -1.82 -7.24
C ALA A 47 2.16 -2.67 -8.44
N GLY A 48 3.01 -3.58 -8.93
CA GLY A 48 2.72 -4.47 -10.05
C GLY A 48 1.97 -5.74 -9.66
N ASN A 49 1.82 -6.01 -8.37
CA ASN A 49 1.08 -7.17 -7.89
C ASN A 49 -0.43 -6.92 -7.93
N LEU A 50 -1.12 -7.64 -8.83
CA LEU A 50 -2.57 -7.58 -8.99
C LEU A 50 -3.36 -8.18 -7.80
N ASN A 51 -2.68 -8.82 -6.85
CA ASN A 51 -3.24 -9.28 -5.57
C ASN A 51 -3.35 -8.15 -4.53
N PHE A 52 -3.87 -6.99 -4.92
CA PHE A 52 -4.07 -5.87 -3.99
C PHE A 52 -5.16 -6.15 -2.96
N ASN A 53 -5.13 -5.50 -1.79
CA ASN A 53 -6.24 -5.45 -0.85
C ASN A 53 -7.02 -4.16 -1.03
N TYR A 54 -8.32 -4.18 -0.77
CA TYR A 54 -9.18 -3.01 -0.91
C TYR A 54 -10.11 -2.87 0.29
N LEU A 55 -10.25 -1.65 0.79
CA LEU A 55 -11.19 -1.30 1.84
C LEU A 55 -11.78 0.10 1.64
N THR A 56 -13.01 0.28 2.11
CA THR A 56 -13.70 1.57 2.14
C THR A 56 -13.97 1.96 3.59
N ILE A 57 -13.74 3.22 3.93
CA ILE A 57 -14.04 3.84 5.22
C ILE A 57 -15.08 4.91 4.99
N GLU A 58 -16.23 4.78 5.65
CA GLU A 58 -17.36 5.68 5.49
C GLU A 58 -17.91 6.11 6.86
N PRO A 59 -18.60 7.26 6.95
CA PRO A 59 -19.25 7.68 8.18
C PRO A 59 -20.26 6.63 8.63
N ASN A 60 -20.37 6.41 9.94
CA ASN A 60 -21.47 5.60 10.48
C ASN A 60 -22.79 6.40 10.44
N GLU A 61 -23.93 5.71 10.56
CA GLU A 61 -25.27 6.33 10.43
C GLU A 61 -25.50 7.42 11.48
N GLU A 62 -24.99 7.22 12.71
CA GLU A 62 -25.09 8.20 13.79
C GLU A 62 -24.31 9.49 13.48
N SER A 63 -23.20 9.38 12.75
CA SER A 63 -22.35 10.51 12.39
C SER A 63 -23.01 11.45 11.40
N LEU A 64 -23.90 10.93 10.55
CA LEU A 64 -24.69 11.72 9.61
C LEU A 64 -25.69 12.65 10.32
N LEU A 65 -26.00 12.35 11.59
CA LEU A 65 -26.94 13.11 12.42
C LEU A 65 -26.24 14.01 13.44
N LEU A 66 -24.90 14.10 13.40
CA LEU A 66 -24.15 14.89 14.38
C LEU A 66 -24.46 16.38 14.26
N PRO A 67 -24.79 17.06 15.37
CA PRO A 67 -24.97 18.49 15.37
C PRO A 67 -23.62 19.22 15.26
N TRP A 68 -23.61 20.39 14.63
CA TRP A 68 -22.40 21.20 14.41
C TRP A 68 -21.49 21.37 15.64
N PRO A 69 -21.99 21.65 16.87
CA PRO A 69 -21.13 21.75 18.05
C PRO A 69 -20.34 20.48 18.36
N ALA A 70 -20.91 19.29 18.11
CA ALA A 70 -20.23 18.02 18.31
C ALA A 70 -19.11 17.81 17.28
N THR A 71 -19.35 18.22 16.03
CA THR A 71 -18.33 18.24 14.97
C THR A 71 -17.17 19.16 15.32
N VAL A 72 -17.44 20.38 15.77
CA VAL A 72 -16.41 21.33 16.19
C VAL A 72 -15.59 20.77 17.35
N ALA A 73 -16.24 20.16 18.34
CA ALA A 73 -15.54 19.51 19.46
C ALA A 73 -14.62 18.38 18.98
N ALA A 74 -15.08 17.55 18.03
CA ALA A 74 -14.27 16.48 17.45
C ALA A 74 -13.05 17.02 16.68
N VAL A 75 -13.25 18.06 15.85
CA VAL A 75 -12.16 18.72 15.10
C VAL A 75 -11.14 19.33 16.06
N GLN A 76 -11.60 20.00 17.11
CA GLN A 76 -10.73 20.56 18.14
C GLN A 76 -9.94 19.48 18.88
N ALA A 77 -10.61 18.39 19.30
CA ALA A 77 -9.94 17.25 19.93
C ALA A 77 -8.86 16.66 19.01
N ALA A 78 -9.17 16.43 17.73
CA ALA A 78 -8.20 15.93 16.76
C ALA A 78 -6.99 16.87 16.60
N SER A 79 -7.21 18.20 16.55
CA SER A 79 -6.14 19.20 16.40
C SER A 79 -5.10 19.18 17.54
N VAL A 80 -5.52 18.80 18.75
CA VAL A 80 -4.65 18.66 19.92
C VAL A 80 -4.26 17.20 20.20
N LYS A 81 -4.55 16.28 19.26
CA LYS A 81 -4.33 14.83 19.40
C LYS A 81 -5.01 14.23 20.64
N GLY A 82 -6.15 14.80 20.99
CA GLY A 82 -7.05 14.29 22.03
C GLY A 82 -7.91 13.13 21.52
N ASP A 83 -8.58 12.46 22.46
CA ASP A 83 -9.49 11.37 22.13
C ASP A 83 -10.86 11.89 21.65
N PHE A 84 -11.49 11.15 20.75
CA PHE A 84 -12.82 11.44 20.24
C PHE A 84 -13.49 10.16 19.71
N PRO A 85 -14.84 10.10 19.68
CA PRO A 85 -15.56 8.91 19.24
C PRO A 85 -15.19 8.44 17.83
N ALA A 86 -15.28 7.12 17.60
CA ALA A 86 -15.12 6.54 16.28
C ALA A 86 -16.37 6.80 15.41
N TYR A 87 -16.32 7.88 14.62
CA TYR A 87 -17.41 8.30 13.73
C TYR A 87 -17.48 7.52 12.40
N TYR A 88 -16.49 6.69 12.13
CA TYR A 88 -16.31 6.01 10.85
C TYR A 88 -16.25 4.50 11.05
N LYS A 89 -16.64 3.77 10.01
CA LYS A 89 -16.57 2.30 9.96
C LYS A 89 -15.99 1.83 8.64
N VAL A 90 -15.37 0.66 8.65
CA VAL A 90 -15.02 -0.06 7.41
C VAL A 90 -16.30 -0.68 6.85
N THR A 91 -16.70 -0.30 5.63
CA THR A 91 -17.94 -0.78 5.01
C THR A 91 -17.71 -1.89 4.00
N THR A 92 -16.62 -1.80 3.23
CA THR A 92 -16.20 -2.82 2.28
C THR A 92 -14.82 -3.34 2.64
N ARG A 93 -14.62 -4.65 2.47
CA ARG A 93 -13.32 -5.29 2.58
C ARG A 93 -13.18 -6.39 1.53
N SER A 94 -12.20 -6.25 0.65
CA SER A 94 -11.82 -7.25 -0.36
C SER A 94 -10.35 -7.58 -0.20
N ILE A 95 -10.06 -8.78 0.29
CA ILE A 95 -8.69 -9.27 0.50
C ILE A 95 -8.37 -10.29 -0.59
N ALA A 96 -7.21 -10.16 -1.22
CA ALA A 96 -6.78 -11.09 -2.25
C ALA A 96 -6.67 -12.51 -1.67
N GLY A 97 -7.25 -13.51 -2.34
CA GLY A 97 -7.30 -14.89 -1.85
C GLY A 97 -8.38 -15.19 -0.83
N SER A 98 -9.28 -14.24 -0.53
CA SER A 98 -10.41 -14.44 0.38
C SER A 98 -11.76 -14.49 -0.36
N GLY A 99 -12.72 -15.23 0.19
CA GLY A 99 -14.05 -15.38 -0.40
C GLY A 99 -13.99 -15.94 -1.82
N ALA A 100 -14.63 -15.25 -2.76
CA ALA A 100 -14.65 -15.63 -4.18
C ALA A 100 -13.44 -15.12 -4.98
N ARG A 101 -12.57 -14.27 -4.39
CA ARG A 101 -11.47 -13.65 -5.12
C ARG A 101 -10.25 -14.58 -5.15
N GLN A 102 -10.10 -15.30 -6.25
CA GLN A 102 -8.94 -16.14 -6.48
C GLN A 102 -7.66 -15.28 -6.57
N PRO A 103 -6.55 -15.70 -5.92
CA PRO A 103 -5.28 -15.02 -6.08
C PRO A 103 -4.79 -15.14 -7.53
N ILE A 104 -4.11 -14.12 -8.03
CA ILE A 104 -3.43 -14.12 -9.32
C ILE A 104 -2.02 -14.71 -9.11
N PRO A 105 -1.57 -15.69 -9.93
CA PRO A 105 -0.19 -16.16 -9.89
C PRO A 105 0.80 -15.00 -10.06
N LEU A 106 1.72 -14.88 -9.10
CA LEU A 106 2.76 -13.86 -9.05
C LEU A 106 4.13 -14.51 -8.90
N GLY A 107 5.02 -14.20 -9.83
CA GLY A 107 6.40 -14.68 -9.87
C GLY A 107 7.36 -13.52 -9.75
N ILE A 108 8.27 -13.58 -8.78
CA ILE A 108 9.36 -12.62 -8.64
C ILE A 108 10.62 -13.24 -9.25
N ALA A 109 11.07 -12.70 -10.37
CA ALA A 109 12.23 -13.21 -11.08
C ALA A 109 13.56 -12.75 -10.44
N TRP A 110 14.52 -13.67 -10.36
CA TRP A 110 15.85 -13.44 -9.82
C TRP A 110 16.66 -12.51 -10.72
N ARG A 111 17.35 -11.53 -10.11
CA ARG A 111 18.18 -10.56 -10.83
C ARG A 111 17.50 -9.91 -12.02
N CYS A 112 16.22 -9.62 -11.85
CA CYS A 112 15.41 -9.12 -12.91
C CYS A 112 15.07 -7.64 -12.70
N ALA A 113 15.33 -6.85 -13.74
CA ALA A 113 14.88 -5.49 -13.92
C ALA A 113 13.70 -5.43 -14.90
N HIS A 114 13.03 -4.29 -14.98
CA HIS A 114 11.88 -4.14 -15.88
C HIS A 114 12.28 -4.13 -17.36
N SER A 115 13.45 -3.62 -17.68
CA SER A 115 13.98 -3.53 -19.04
C SER A 115 15.50 -3.69 -19.03
N GLY A 116 16.13 -3.70 -20.19
CA GLY A 116 17.57 -3.93 -20.34
C GLY A 116 17.88 -5.29 -20.95
N ASP A 117 18.99 -5.37 -21.68
CA ASP A 117 19.38 -6.56 -22.44
C ASP A 117 19.96 -7.66 -21.54
N LYS A 118 20.44 -7.28 -20.36
CA LYS A 118 21.04 -8.22 -19.40
C LYS A 118 20.02 -8.71 -18.36
N MET A 119 19.35 -7.78 -17.69
CA MET A 119 18.49 -8.09 -16.54
C MET A 119 17.00 -7.88 -16.83
N GLY A 120 16.61 -7.34 -17.98
CA GLY A 120 15.22 -7.03 -18.28
C GLY A 120 14.28 -8.23 -18.27
N ILE A 121 13.03 -8.04 -17.83
CA ILE A 121 12.02 -9.11 -17.79
C ILE A 121 11.66 -9.66 -19.17
N VAL A 122 11.67 -8.80 -20.20
CA VAL A 122 11.30 -9.17 -21.57
C VAL A 122 12.52 -9.58 -22.40
N SER A 123 13.58 -8.78 -22.36
CA SER A 123 14.75 -8.89 -23.23
C SER A 123 16.00 -9.42 -22.54
N GLY A 124 16.00 -9.51 -21.20
CA GLY A 124 17.16 -9.84 -20.40
C GLY A 124 17.62 -11.28 -20.57
N GLU A 125 18.90 -11.47 -20.82
CA GLU A 125 19.52 -12.79 -20.92
C GLU A 125 19.57 -13.54 -19.56
N GLU A 126 19.83 -12.84 -18.46
CA GLU A 126 20.03 -13.46 -17.14
C GLU A 126 18.75 -14.10 -16.56
N PRO A 127 17.59 -13.41 -16.47
CA PRO A 127 16.37 -14.02 -15.91
C PRO A 127 15.63 -14.91 -16.93
N ARG A 128 16.08 -14.94 -18.19
CA ARG A 128 15.34 -15.48 -19.34
C ARG A 128 14.76 -16.85 -19.10
N GLU A 129 15.59 -17.80 -18.66
CA GLU A 129 15.15 -19.19 -18.46
C GLU A 129 14.04 -19.28 -17.41
N GLN A 130 14.15 -18.51 -16.32
CA GLN A 130 13.13 -18.46 -15.27
C GLN A 130 11.82 -17.85 -15.78
N VAL A 131 11.92 -16.74 -16.49
CA VAL A 131 10.76 -16.04 -17.06
C VAL A 131 10.07 -16.89 -18.12
N GLU A 132 10.82 -17.51 -19.03
CA GLU A 132 10.27 -18.40 -20.07
C GLU A 132 9.54 -19.60 -19.46
N ARG A 133 10.04 -20.20 -18.38
CA ARG A 133 9.31 -21.27 -17.66
C ARG A 133 7.95 -20.79 -17.14
N MET A 134 7.91 -19.62 -16.50
CA MET A 134 6.66 -19.04 -15.98
C MET A 134 5.70 -18.62 -17.08
N LEU A 135 6.20 -18.01 -18.16
CA LEU A 135 5.42 -17.64 -19.34
C LEU A 135 4.81 -18.86 -20.02
N LYS A 136 5.62 -19.91 -20.25
CA LYS A 136 5.15 -21.16 -20.83
C LYS A 136 4.04 -21.76 -19.98
N LEU A 137 4.22 -21.82 -18.67
CA LEU A 137 3.18 -22.30 -17.77
C LEU A 137 1.91 -21.44 -17.84
N ALA A 138 2.02 -20.12 -17.88
CA ALA A 138 0.87 -19.23 -18.01
C ALA A 138 0.08 -19.50 -19.31
N LEU A 139 0.78 -19.65 -20.44
CA LEU A 139 0.19 -19.96 -21.74
C LEU A 139 -0.42 -21.37 -21.81
N GLU A 140 0.19 -22.34 -21.13
CA GLU A 140 -0.27 -23.74 -21.09
C GLU A 140 -1.34 -23.98 -20.03
N THR A 141 -1.56 -23.04 -19.10
CA THR A 141 -2.57 -23.18 -18.06
C THR A 141 -3.96 -23.16 -18.72
N PRO A 142 -4.67 -24.30 -18.75
CA PRO A 142 -5.97 -24.35 -19.41
C PRO A 142 -6.98 -23.50 -18.64
N GLU A 143 -8.01 -23.03 -19.33
CA GLU A 143 -9.09 -22.33 -18.67
C GLU A 143 -9.69 -23.17 -17.53
N ARG A 144 -9.66 -22.60 -16.32
CA ARG A 144 -10.66 -22.78 -15.26
C ARG A 144 -10.93 -24.22 -14.82
N THR A 145 -9.93 -24.84 -14.23
CA THR A 145 -10.21 -25.61 -13.00
C THR A 145 -9.51 -24.94 -11.83
N ALA A 146 -10.15 -24.90 -10.67
CA ALA A 146 -9.49 -24.44 -9.44
C ALA A 146 -8.15 -25.16 -9.24
N ALA A 147 -8.08 -26.44 -9.61
CA ALA A 147 -6.87 -27.23 -9.59
C ALA A 147 -5.77 -26.72 -10.56
N ALA A 148 -6.11 -26.37 -11.81
CA ALA A 148 -5.14 -25.80 -12.75
C ALA A 148 -4.59 -24.46 -12.24
N TRP A 149 -5.47 -23.61 -11.71
CA TRP A 149 -5.09 -22.32 -11.17
C TRP A 149 -4.20 -22.44 -9.93
N GLN A 150 -4.56 -23.31 -8.99
CA GLN A 150 -3.74 -23.61 -7.81
C GLN A 150 -2.37 -24.18 -8.19
N ARG A 151 -2.29 -25.01 -9.24
CA ARG A 151 -1.00 -25.49 -9.76
C ARG A 151 -0.15 -24.34 -10.30
N ALA A 152 -0.74 -23.42 -11.07
CA ALA A 152 -0.03 -22.26 -11.59
C ALA A 152 0.50 -21.37 -10.46
N GLN A 153 -0.35 -21.07 -9.46
CA GLN A 153 0.05 -20.35 -8.24
C GLN A 153 1.23 -21.02 -7.55
N ALA A 154 1.14 -22.33 -7.28
CA ALA A 154 2.18 -23.06 -6.57
C ALA A 154 3.53 -23.09 -7.32
N VAL A 155 3.52 -23.05 -8.67
CA VAL A 155 4.77 -22.94 -9.44
C VAL A 155 5.35 -21.53 -9.37
N PHE A 156 4.51 -20.50 -9.53
CA PHE A 156 4.95 -19.10 -9.42
C PHE A 156 5.49 -18.77 -8.02
N GLU A 157 4.85 -19.30 -6.97
CA GLU A 157 5.33 -19.22 -5.59
C GLU A 157 6.67 -19.92 -5.40
N ARG A 158 6.88 -21.08 -6.05
CA ARG A 158 8.15 -21.81 -6.00
C ARG A 158 9.28 -21.07 -6.71
N GLU A 159 9.00 -20.49 -7.87
CA GLU A 159 9.99 -19.66 -8.59
C GLU A 159 10.37 -18.43 -7.76
N THR A 160 9.39 -17.79 -7.12
CA THR A 160 9.63 -16.72 -6.14
C THR A 160 10.45 -17.21 -4.94
N ALA A 161 10.12 -18.36 -4.35
CA ALA A 161 10.86 -18.91 -3.21
C ALA A 161 12.33 -19.17 -3.58
N LYS A 162 12.58 -19.71 -4.77
CA LYS A 162 13.94 -19.90 -5.31
C LYS A 162 14.69 -18.57 -5.44
N THR A 163 14.05 -17.54 -5.97
CA THR A 163 14.62 -16.18 -6.02
C THR A 163 15.08 -15.70 -4.63
N TYR A 164 14.27 -15.94 -3.58
CA TYR A 164 14.63 -15.60 -2.21
C TYR A 164 15.72 -16.50 -1.62
N GLU A 165 15.77 -17.79 -1.96
CA GLU A 165 16.86 -18.69 -1.60
C GLU A 165 18.19 -18.21 -2.18
N ASP A 166 18.21 -17.89 -3.47
CA ASP A 166 19.38 -17.35 -4.17
C ASP A 166 19.81 -16.01 -3.53
N ALA A 167 18.85 -15.13 -3.23
CA ALA A 167 19.09 -13.87 -2.54
C ALA A 167 19.79 -14.04 -1.17
N ARG A 168 19.44 -15.06 -0.38
CA ARG A 168 20.11 -15.32 0.93
C ARG A 168 21.60 -15.58 0.79
N THR A 169 22.01 -16.18 -0.33
CA THR A 169 23.41 -16.53 -0.60
C THR A 169 24.25 -15.36 -1.10
N MET A 170 23.63 -14.21 -1.41
CA MET A 170 24.34 -13.02 -1.87
C MET A 170 25.41 -12.58 -0.88
N ARG A 171 26.62 -12.36 -1.40
CA ARG A 171 27.75 -11.84 -0.64
C ARG A 171 27.87 -10.35 -0.88
N LYS A 172 28.18 -9.61 0.19
CA LYS A 172 28.56 -8.20 0.06
C LYS A 172 29.88 -8.12 -0.73
N PRO A 173 30.00 -7.26 -1.75
CA PRO A 173 31.26 -7.07 -2.47
C PRO A 173 32.38 -6.65 -1.50
N GLY A 174 33.50 -7.37 -1.51
CA GLY A 174 34.55 -7.25 -0.50
C GLY A 174 35.39 -5.96 -0.56
N LEU A 175 35.42 -5.24 -1.69
CA LEU A 175 36.27 -4.06 -1.85
C LEU A 175 35.65 -2.74 -1.36
N PHE A 176 34.33 -2.67 -1.18
CA PHE A 176 33.65 -1.42 -0.84
C PHE A 176 32.64 -1.65 0.29
N ASN A 177 33.14 -1.58 1.53
CA ASN A 177 32.34 -1.73 2.75
C ASN A 177 31.25 -0.65 2.93
N PHE A 178 31.23 0.41 2.11
CA PHE A 178 30.21 1.46 2.12
C PHE A 178 28.98 1.14 1.25
N LEU A 179 29.03 0.11 0.39
CA LEU A 179 27.85 -0.30 -0.38
C LEU A 179 26.78 -0.89 0.56
N THR A 180 25.52 -0.55 0.28
CA THR A 180 24.32 -1.03 0.98
C THR A 180 24.27 -2.56 1.00
N GLU A 181 23.56 -3.12 1.96
CA GLU A 181 23.36 -4.57 2.07
C GLU A 181 22.63 -5.07 0.80
N PRO A 182 23.27 -5.85 -0.10
CA PRO A 182 22.67 -6.19 -1.41
C PRO A 182 21.33 -6.93 -1.30
N ARG A 183 21.09 -7.60 -0.17
CA ARG A 183 19.84 -8.32 0.11
C ARG A 183 18.66 -7.40 0.40
N ASN A 184 18.91 -6.14 0.75
CA ASN A 184 17.85 -5.17 0.99
C ASN A 184 17.01 -4.90 -0.27
N GLN A 185 17.56 -5.12 -1.46
CA GLN A 185 16.80 -5.03 -2.72
C GLN A 185 15.66 -6.06 -2.82
N TYR A 186 15.73 -7.11 -2.00
CA TYR A 186 14.71 -8.15 -1.90
C TYR A 186 13.84 -8.00 -0.65
N ASP A 187 14.05 -6.97 0.18
CA ASP A 187 13.21 -6.72 1.35
C ASP A 187 11.74 -6.62 0.91
N PRO A 188 10.85 -7.45 1.46
CA PRO A 188 9.44 -7.36 1.12
C PRO A 188 8.78 -6.10 1.66
N HIS A 189 8.27 -5.27 0.76
CA HIS A 189 7.55 -4.05 1.05
C HIS A 189 6.07 -4.14 0.67
N ALA A 190 5.27 -3.22 1.19
CA ALA A 190 3.89 -3.01 0.80
C ALA A 190 3.66 -1.57 0.38
N GLN A 191 2.61 -1.37 -0.42
CA GLN A 191 2.12 -0.05 -0.79
C GLN A 191 0.79 0.18 -0.09
N ILE A 192 0.61 1.33 0.56
CA ILE A 192 -0.68 1.74 1.13
C ILE A 192 -1.13 2.99 0.38
N ILE A 193 -2.27 2.93 -0.28
CA ILE A 193 -2.80 4.03 -1.09
C ILE A 193 -4.05 4.55 -0.40
N PHE A 194 -4.07 5.83 -0.04
CA PHE A 194 -5.28 6.51 0.40
C PHE A 194 -5.84 7.33 -0.74
N ARG A 195 -7.16 7.24 -0.94
CA ARG A 195 -7.92 8.08 -1.87
C ARG A 195 -9.04 8.76 -1.10
N LEU A 196 -8.99 10.09 -1.03
CA LEU A 196 -9.90 10.86 -0.18
C LEU A 196 -10.96 11.56 -1.01
N HIS A 197 -12.21 11.38 -0.62
CA HIS A 197 -13.35 12.06 -1.21
C HIS A 197 -14.27 12.58 -0.11
N ASP A 198 -15.07 13.59 -0.41
CA ASP A 198 -16.21 13.94 0.44
C ASP A 198 -17.42 13.03 0.15
N GLN A 199 -18.49 13.17 0.94
CA GLN A 199 -19.73 12.41 0.76
C GLN A 199 -20.45 12.67 -0.58
N ASP A 200 -20.11 13.75 -1.28
CA ASP A 200 -20.64 14.10 -2.60
C ASP A 200 -19.76 13.54 -3.74
N GLY A 201 -18.66 12.86 -3.40
CA GLY A 201 -17.70 12.26 -4.32
C GLY A 201 -16.59 13.21 -4.77
N SER A 202 -16.58 14.45 -4.29
CA SER A 202 -15.56 15.44 -4.65
C SER A 202 -14.20 15.05 -4.06
N PRO A 203 -13.10 15.12 -4.84
CA PRO A 203 -11.78 14.79 -4.34
C PRO A 203 -11.31 15.82 -3.30
N ILE A 204 -10.78 15.35 -2.17
CA ILE A 204 -10.19 16.21 -1.13
C ILE A 204 -8.67 16.23 -1.30
N PRO A 205 -8.04 17.38 -1.65
CA PRO A 205 -6.61 17.43 -1.87
C PRO A 205 -5.81 17.03 -0.62
N ILE A 206 -4.75 16.24 -0.82
CA ILE A 206 -3.83 15.84 0.25
C ILE A 206 -3.12 17.03 0.87
N ALA A 207 -2.90 18.12 0.11
CA ALA A 207 -2.35 19.37 0.65
C ALA A 207 -3.22 20.01 1.75
N ASN A 208 -4.49 19.61 1.86
CA ASN A 208 -5.46 20.08 2.85
C ASN A 208 -5.81 19.00 3.88
N THR A 209 -5.03 17.92 3.94
CA THR A 209 -5.32 16.76 4.78
C THR A 209 -4.08 16.35 5.56
N ASP A 210 -4.27 15.93 6.81
CA ASP A 210 -3.26 15.18 7.54
C ASP A 210 -3.72 13.72 7.73
N ILE A 211 -2.81 12.78 7.50
CA ILE A 211 -3.02 11.36 7.73
C ILE A 211 -1.96 10.87 8.72
N PHE A 212 -2.39 10.41 9.88
CA PHE A 212 -1.52 9.96 10.96
C PHE A 212 -1.79 8.50 11.33
N PHE A 213 -0.72 7.80 11.68
CA PHE A 213 -0.78 6.47 12.27
C PHE A 213 -0.47 6.56 13.76
N VAL A 214 -1.44 6.91 14.60
CA VAL A 214 -1.20 7.23 16.01
C VAL A 214 -0.99 5.95 16.82
N SER A 215 0.27 5.62 17.14
CA SER A 215 0.62 4.41 17.88
C SER A 215 0.33 4.57 19.37
N GLU A 216 -0.29 3.56 19.98
CA GLU A 216 -0.43 3.47 21.43
C GLU A 216 0.90 2.95 22.00
N GLN A 217 1.81 3.85 22.39
CA GLN A 217 3.11 3.47 22.97
C GLN A 217 3.01 2.92 24.42
N THR A 218 1.92 2.26 24.75
CA THR A 218 1.68 1.69 26.08
C THR A 218 2.33 0.32 26.26
N THR A 219 2.61 -0.39 25.17
CA THR A 219 3.18 -1.74 25.22
C THR A 219 4.71 -1.71 25.10
N LYS A 220 5.39 -2.17 26.15
CA LYS A 220 6.87 -2.22 26.17
C LYS A 220 7.38 -3.18 25.09
N GLY A 221 8.30 -2.70 24.25
CA GLY A 221 8.96 -3.51 23.22
C GLY A 221 8.30 -3.47 21.84
N THR A 222 7.21 -2.73 21.67
CA THR A 222 6.62 -2.47 20.35
C THR A 222 7.22 -1.21 19.70
N ILE A 223 7.20 -1.17 18.37
CA ILE A 223 7.62 -0.01 17.57
C ILE A 223 6.39 0.65 16.93
N PRO A 224 6.44 1.96 16.64
CA PRO A 224 5.38 2.63 15.88
C PRO A 224 5.41 2.19 14.42
N ILE A 225 4.24 2.04 13.78
CA ILE A 225 4.16 1.65 12.35
C ILE A 225 4.89 2.65 11.44
N GLN A 226 4.96 3.93 11.82
CA GLN A 226 5.68 4.95 11.07
C GLN A 226 7.16 4.63 10.90
N SER A 227 7.75 3.86 11.82
CA SER A 227 9.15 3.42 11.70
C SER A 227 9.38 2.46 10.54
N LEU A 228 8.31 1.90 9.96
CA LEU A 228 8.35 1.04 8.79
C LEU A 228 8.14 1.82 7.48
N ILE A 229 7.74 3.11 7.54
CA ILE A 229 7.50 3.93 6.35
C ILE A 229 8.86 4.37 5.79
N GLU A 230 9.18 3.92 4.59
CA GLU A 230 10.41 4.29 3.88
C GLU A 230 10.23 5.55 3.04
N HIS A 231 9.03 5.70 2.46
CA HIS A 231 8.75 6.81 1.55
C HIS A 231 7.25 7.10 1.45
N THR A 232 6.94 8.35 1.10
CA THR A 232 5.57 8.85 0.93
C THR A 232 5.51 9.72 -0.32
N VAL A 233 4.50 9.49 -1.18
CA VAL A 233 4.33 10.20 -2.45
C VAL A 233 2.89 10.67 -2.60
N VAL A 234 2.70 11.96 -2.87
CA VAL A 234 1.42 12.50 -3.32
C VAL A 234 1.36 12.39 -4.84
N SER A 235 0.25 11.87 -5.37
CA SER A 235 0.08 11.72 -6.82
C SER A 235 -0.03 13.09 -7.50
N GLY A 236 0.81 13.32 -8.53
CA GLY A 236 0.72 14.51 -9.37
C GLY A 236 -0.48 14.50 -10.33
N ALA A 237 -1.06 13.32 -10.61
CA ALA A 237 -2.21 13.16 -11.50
C ALA A 237 -3.55 13.26 -10.76
N ALA A 238 -3.57 12.91 -9.47
CA ALA A 238 -4.77 12.93 -8.63
C ALA A 238 -4.42 13.47 -7.25
N THR A 239 -4.73 14.74 -7.00
CA THR A 239 -4.29 15.48 -5.82
C THR A 239 -4.85 14.96 -4.50
N ASN A 240 -5.88 14.10 -4.54
CA ASN A 240 -6.50 13.44 -3.40
C ASN A 240 -5.94 12.03 -3.12
N VAL A 241 -4.85 11.66 -3.78
CA VAL A 241 -4.21 10.36 -3.64
C VAL A 241 -2.81 10.49 -3.05
N ILE A 242 -2.55 9.74 -1.98
CA ILE A 242 -1.24 9.62 -1.35
C ILE A 242 -0.88 8.14 -1.21
N VAL A 243 0.41 7.86 -1.37
CA VAL A 243 0.98 6.53 -1.34
C VAL A 243 2.05 6.47 -0.26
N PHE A 244 1.95 5.49 0.63
CA PHE A 244 2.99 5.14 1.58
C PHE A 244 3.66 3.83 1.16
N TYR A 245 4.99 3.81 1.21
CA TYR A 245 5.78 2.60 1.00
C TYR A 245 6.31 2.13 2.35
N VAL A 246 5.97 0.89 2.69
CA VAL A 246 6.22 0.34 4.02
C VAL A 246 7.06 -0.93 3.92
N ARG A 247 8.21 -0.96 4.59
CA ARG A 247 9.06 -2.15 4.69
C ARG A 247 8.50 -3.10 5.74
N LEU A 248 7.94 -4.21 5.30
CA LEU A 248 7.35 -5.19 6.21
C LEU A 248 8.36 -6.21 6.70
N LEU A 249 9.25 -6.65 5.80
CA LEU A 249 10.27 -7.63 6.11
C LEU A 249 11.64 -7.05 5.77
N LYS A 250 12.59 -7.21 6.68
CA LYS A 250 13.94 -6.67 6.56
C LYS A 250 14.97 -7.78 6.69
N PHE A 251 15.93 -7.86 5.78
CA PHE A 251 17.01 -8.82 5.91
C PHE A 251 17.87 -8.54 7.15
N GLU A 252 17.96 -9.50 8.06
CA GLU A 252 18.81 -9.41 9.24
C GLU A 252 19.99 -10.37 9.16
N ARG A 253 21.22 -9.82 9.19
CA ARG A 253 22.45 -10.62 9.10
C ARG A 253 22.58 -11.69 10.17
N ARG A 254 22.10 -11.40 11.39
CA ARG A 254 22.15 -12.34 12.52
C ARG A 254 21.22 -13.52 12.31
N ALA A 255 20.00 -13.26 11.82
CA ALA A 255 19.03 -14.29 11.46
C ALA A 255 19.39 -15.00 10.15
N LYS A 256 20.17 -14.36 9.28
CA LYS A 256 20.42 -14.77 7.89
C LYS A 256 19.12 -14.93 7.08
N ASP A 257 18.11 -14.15 7.43
CA ASP A 257 16.79 -14.22 6.83
C ASP A 257 16.06 -12.87 6.93
N TRP A 258 14.94 -12.75 6.24
CA TRP A 258 14.06 -11.60 6.35
C TRP A 258 13.17 -11.70 7.58
N VAL A 259 13.31 -10.75 8.48
CA VAL A 259 12.56 -10.69 9.74
C VAL A 259 11.34 -9.78 9.55
N ASP A 260 10.17 -10.34 9.88
CA ASP A 260 8.88 -9.65 9.87
C ASP A 260 8.86 -8.54 10.94
N GLN A 261 8.96 -7.30 10.48
CA GLN A 261 8.96 -6.10 11.31
C GLN A 261 7.54 -5.77 11.79
N LEU A 262 6.50 -6.22 11.08
CA LEU A 262 5.11 -5.94 11.41
C LEU A 262 4.69 -6.58 12.73
N LYS A 263 5.29 -7.72 13.09
CA LYS A 263 5.07 -8.40 14.38
C LYS A 263 5.49 -7.57 15.60
N SER A 264 6.40 -6.63 15.41
CA SER A 264 6.85 -5.73 16.46
C SER A 264 6.03 -4.44 16.52
N VAL A 265 5.12 -4.21 15.57
CA VAL A 265 4.28 -3.01 15.55
C VAL A 265 3.19 -3.11 16.60
N GLY A 266 3.08 -2.08 17.43
CA GLY A 266 2.00 -1.96 18.42
C GLY A 266 0.67 -1.61 17.77
N ASP A 267 -0.41 -1.75 18.53
CA ASP A 267 -1.73 -1.28 18.09
C ASP A 267 -1.69 0.25 17.88
N PHE A 268 -2.46 0.74 16.91
CA PHE A 268 -2.49 2.16 16.55
C PHE A 268 -3.86 2.57 16.03
N ALA A 269 -4.14 3.87 16.02
CA ALA A 269 -5.30 4.44 15.34
C ALA A 269 -4.88 5.12 14.04
N LEU A 270 -5.57 4.83 12.95
CA LEU A 270 -5.53 5.67 11.76
C LEU A 270 -6.35 6.92 12.04
N GLU A 271 -5.73 8.08 11.95
CA GLU A 271 -6.39 9.37 12.09
C GLU A 271 -6.27 10.17 10.79
N ILE A 272 -7.39 10.76 10.35
CA ILE A 272 -7.42 11.60 9.15
C ILE A 272 -8.19 12.87 9.48
N THR A 273 -7.55 14.01 9.27
CA THR A 273 -8.16 15.34 9.41
C THR A 273 -8.07 16.07 8.08
N ALA A 274 -9.09 16.86 7.74
CA ALA A 274 -9.07 17.65 6.52
C ALA A 274 -9.64 19.05 6.77
N ILE A 275 -9.15 20.01 6.00
CA ILE A 275 -9.60 21.40 6.00
C ILE A 275 -10.25 21.69 4.65
N GLU A 276 -11.42 22.31 4.66
CA GLU A 276 -12.06 22.79 3.43
C GLU A 276 -11.17 23.86 2.77
N PRO A 277 -10.71 23.66 1.51
CA PRO A 277 -9.73 24.56 0.90
C PRO A 277 -10.17 26.02 0.80
N ALA A 278 -11.47 26.26 0.65
CA ALA A 278 -12.06 27.60 0.58
C ALA A 278 -12.48 28.17 1.94
N ALA A 279 -12.42 27.39 3.02
CA ALA A 279 -12.85 27.83 4.34
C ALA A 279 -11.75 28.62 5.06
N PRO A 280 -12.12 29.65 5.85
CA PRO A 280 -11.18 30.28 6.75
C PRO A 280 -10.72 29.28 7.82
N VAL A 281 -9.43 29.32 8.14
CA VAL A 281 -8.84 28.42 9.15
C VAL A 281 -9.42 28.68 10.54
N ARG A 282 -9.83 29.92 10.83
CA ARG A 282 -10.54 30.30 12.05
C ARG A 282 -12.03 30.41 11.75
N ASP A 283 -12.84 29.82 12.61
CA ASP A 283 -14.31 29.78 12.51
C ASP A 283 -14.79 29.33 11.10
N PRO A 284 -14.38 28.12 10.66
CA PRO A 284 -14.76 27.62 9.36
C PRO A 284 -16.28 27.45 9.30
N LEU A 285 -16.88 27.97 8.23
CA LEU A 285 -18.30 27.74 7.95
C LEU A 285 -18.56 26.31 7.44
N ILE A 286 -17.52 25.55 7.12
CA ILE A 286 -17.59 24.16 6.64
C ILE A 286 -16.42 23.39 7.24
N SER A 287 -16.71 22.23 7.85
CA SER A 287 -15.70 21.36 8.46
C SER A 287 -15.85 19.92 8.00
N TYR A 288 -14.73 19.20 7.89
CA TYR A 288 -14.75 17.74 7.76
C TYR A 288 -14.72 17.10 9.15
N LEU A 289 -15.60 16.13 9.40
CA LEU A 289 -15.56 15.32 10.60
C LEU A 289 -14.30 14.44 10.58
N PRO A 290 -13.44 14.47 11.62
CA PRO A 290 -12.18 13.72 11.60
C PRO A 290 -12.41 12.21 11.72
N VAL A 291 -11.57 11.44 11.04
CA VAL A 291 -11.55 9.97 11.13
C VAL A 291 -10.66 9.55 12.29
N ARG A 292 -11.13 8.59 13.08
CA ARG A 292 -10.32 7.77 13.98
C ARG A 292 -10.74 6.32 13.85
N LEU A 293 -9.82 5.48 13.38
CA LEU A 293 -10.04 4.05 13.20
C LEU A 293 -8.97 3.26 13.96
N PRO A 294 -9.28 2.72 15.15
CA PRO A 294 -8.38 1.83 15.87
C PRO A 294 -8.13 0.55 15.08
N LEU A 295 -6.86 0.16 14.98
CA LEU A 295 -6.41 -1.03 14.27
C LEU A 295 -5.45 -1.83 15.17
N THR A 296 -5.79 -3.10 15.34
CA THR A 296 -4.92 -4.07 16.02
C THR A 296 -3.82 -4.56 15.09
N SER A 297 -2.70 -4.98 15.66
CA SER A 297 -1.61 -5.69 14.96
C SER A 297 -2.10 -6.87 14.10
N LYS A 298 -3.12 -7.60 14.55
CA LYS A 298 -3.73 -8.70 13.77
C LYS A 298 -4.50 -8.19 12.54
N GLN A 299 -5.29 -7.12 12.70
CA GLN A 299 -5.98 -6.50 11.56
C GLN A 299 -4.96 -5.96 10.56
N LEU A 300 -3.88 -5.35 11.06
CA LEU A 300 -2.79 -4.83 10.26
C LEU A 300 -2.14 -5.90 9.38
N ALA A 301 -1.72 -7.02 9.97
CA ALA A 301 -1.11 -8.14 9.25
C ALA A 301 -2.03 -8.75 8.18
N THR A 302 -3.35 -8.60 8.34
CA THR A 302 -4.30 -9.05 7.32
C THR A 302 -4.45 -8.01 6.20
N LEU A 303 -4.39 -6.72 6.53
CA LEU A 303 -4.61 -5.63 5.58
C LEU A 303 -3.36 -5.28 4.77
N ILE A 304 -2.19 -5.27 5.40
CA ILE A 304 -0.93 -4.88 4.81
C ILE A 304 -0.05 -6.12 4.74
N GLN A 305 0.27 -6.55 3.53
CA GLN A 305 0.92 -7.82 3.27
C GLN A 305 2.16 -7.62 2.39
N PRO A 306 3.20 -8.47 2.54
CA PRO A 306 4.40 -8.39 1.74
C PRO A 306 4.09 -8.42 0.24
N HIS A 307 4.76 -7.56 -0.52
CA HIS A 307 4.65 -7.41 -1.97
C HIS A 307 3.25 -7.08 -2.47
N ARG A 308 2.38 -6.48 -1.65
CA ARG A 308 1.00 -6.17 -2.05
C ARG A 308 0.68 -4.70 -1.82
N SER A 309 -0.16 -4.16 -2.69
CA SER A 309 -0.80 -2.87 -2.48
C SER A 309 -2.08 -3.03 -1.66
N THR A 310 -2.37 -2.05 -0.82
CA THR A 310 -3.61 -1.93 -0.07
C THR A 310 -4.20 -0.57 -0.40
N ILE A 311 -5.36 -0.58 -1.04
CA ILE A 311 -6.09 0.63 -1.44
C ILE A 311 -7.17 0.90 -0.39
N ILE A 312 -7.18 2.13 0.10
CA ILE A 312 -8.05 2.61 1.15
C ILE A 312 -8.81 3.83 0.62
N ASP A 313 -10.08 3.63 0.34
CA ASP A 313 -10.97 4.74 0.01
C ASP A 313 -11.58 5.28 1.29
N VAL A 314 -11.52 6.59 1.45
CA VAL A 314 -12.08 7.28 2.61
C VAL A 314 -13.05 8.35 2.13
N THR A 315 -14.30 8.22 2.55
CA THR A 315 -15.33 9.22 2.35
C THR A 315 -15.43 10.06 3.62
N LEU A 316 -14.93 11.29 3.60
CA LEU A 316 -15.02 12.22 4.72
C LEU A 316 -16.37 12.94 4.74
N LEU A 317 -16.97 13.08 5.93
CA LEU A 317 -18.23 13.79 6.10
C LEU A 317 -17.98 15.30 6.21
N ARG A 318 -18.40 16.04 5.18
CA ARG A 318 -18.39 17.50 5.08
C ARG A 318 -19.66 18.08 5.70
N LEU A 319 -19.52 18.89 6.76
CA LEU A 319 -20.63 19.45 7.50
C LEU A 319 -20.63 20.98 7.42
N PRO A 320 -21.76 21.62 7.05
CA PRO A 320 -21.88 23.07 7.10
C PRO A 320 -22.24 23.57 8.50
N SER A 321 -21.70 24.72 8.88
CA SER A 321 -22.15 25.50 10.02
C SER A 321 -23.59 25.98 9.80
N PRO A 322 -24.43 26.08 10.86
CA PRO A 322 -25.73 26.74 10.78
C PRO A 322 -25.67 28.16 10.21
N GLU A 323 -24.52 28.84 10.35
CA GLU A 323 -24.30 30.21 9.87
C GLU A 323 -24.17 30.30 8.34
N VAL A 324 -23.95 29.19 7.63
CA VAL A 324 -23.84 29.17 6.15
C VAL A 324 -25.09 29.72 5.47
N TYR A 325 -26.28 29.48 6.06
CA TYR A 325 -27.57 29.85 5.47
C TYR A 325 -28.23 31.04 6.20
N HIS A 326 -27.45 31.85 6.92
CA HIS A 326 -28.00 33.06 7.54
C HIS A 326 -28.41 34.10 6.49
N LEU A 327 -29.71 34.17 6.21
CA LEU A 327 -30.30 35.26 5.43
C LEU A 327 -30.33 36.52 6.29
N ILE A 328 -29.49 37.48 5.97
CA ILE A 328 -29.54 38.82 6.57
C ILE A 328 -30.73 39.55 5.94
N LYS A 329 -31.69 39.97 6.76
CA LYS A 329 -32.80 40.80 6.32
C LYS A 329 -32.23 42.18 5.93
N SER A 330 -32.28 42.50 4.64
CA SER A 330 -31.86 43.79 4.08
C SER A 330 -32.75 44.93 4.56
#